data_AF-A0A2J8N9Q9-F1
#
_entry.id   AF-A0A2J8N9Q9-F1
#
_cell.length_a   1.000
_cell.length_b   1.000
_cell.length_c   1.000
_cell.angle_alpha   90.00
_cell.angle_beta   90.00
_cell.angle_gamma   90.00
#
_symmetry.space_group_name_H-M   'P 1'
#
loop_
_entity.id
_entity.type
_entity.pdbx_description
1 polymer ?
#
loop_
_entity_poly.entity_id
_entity_poly.type
_entity_poly.pdbx_seq_one_letter_code
_entity_poly.pdbx_strand_id
1 'polypeptide(L)'
;MAAASVTPPGSLELLQPGFSKTLLGTKLEAKYLCSACRNVLRRPFQAQCGHRYCSFCLASILSSGPQNCAACVHEGIYEEGISILESSSAFPDNAARREVESLPAVCPSDGCTWKGTLKEYESCHEGRCPLMLTECPACKGLVRLGEKERHLEHECPERSLSCRHCRAPCCGADVKAHHEVCPKFPLTCDGCG
;
A
#
# COMPACT_ATOMS: atom_id res chain seq x y z
N MET A 1 -18.82 -26.32 -25.05
CA MET A 1 -18.71 -24.86 -24.92
C MET A 1 -18.41 -24.55 -23.46
N ALA A 2 -17.13 -24.38 -23.11
CA ALA A 2 -16.74 -24.11 -21.72
C ALA A 2 -17.14 -22.67 -21.37
N ALA A 3 -18.01 -22.52 -20.37
CA ALA A 3 -18.35 -21.23 -19.81
C ALA A 3 -17.09 -20.62 -19.17
N ALA A 4 -16.67 -19.46 -19.66
CA ALA A 4 -15.64 -18.66 -19.01
C ALA A 4 -16.18 -18.23 -17.64
N SER A 5 -15.66 -18.82 -16.57
CA SER A 5 -15.89 -18.36 -15.20
C SER A 5 -15.18 -17.03 -15.02
N VAL A 6 -15.91 -15.93 -15.28
CA VAL A 6 -15.49 -14.60 -14.89
C VAL A 6 -15.57 -14.56 -13.36
N THR A 7 -14.45 -14.84 -12.70
CA THR A 7 -14.34 -14.59 -11.27
C THR A 7 -14.46 -13.07 -11.08
N PRO A 8 -15.36 -12.57 -10.22
CA PRO A 8 -15.40 -11.16 -9.93
C PRO A 8 -14.03 -10.75 -9.38
N PRO A 9 -13.48 -9.60 -9.77
CA PRO A 9 -12.24 -9.14 -9.18
C PRO A 9 -12.42 -9.06 -7.67
N GLY A 10 -11.52 -9.69 -6.93
CA GLY A 10 -11.59 -9.68 -5.47
C GLY A 10 -11.58 -8.22 -5.00
N SER A 11 -12.34 -7.89 -3.95
CA SER A 11 -12.43 -6.54 -3.35
C SER A 11 -11.07 -5.87 -3.05
N LEU A 12 -9.97 -6.62 -3.09
CA LEU A 12 -8.59 -6.16 -2.90
C LEU A 12 -7.91 -5.62 -4.18
N GLU A 13 -8.42 -5.93 -5.38
CA GLU A 13 -7.81 -5.54 -6.67
C GLU A 13 -8.06 -4.05 -7.03
N LEU A 14 -8.90 -3.35 -6.27
CA LEU A 14 -9.35 -1.96 -6.51
C LEU A 14 -8.84 -0.97 -5.46
N LEU A 15 -7.73 -1.22 -4.77
CA LEU A 15 -7.28 -0.35 -3.66
C LEU A 15 -5.95 0.35 -3.90
N GLN A 16 -5.20 -0.04 -4.94
CA GLN A 16 -3.83 0.43 -5.14
C GLN A 16 -3.68 1.12 -6.51
N PRO A 17 -3.16 2.36 -6.57
CA PRO A 17 -2.69 3.00 -7.80
C PRO A 17 -1.49 2.26 -8.45
N GLY A 18 -0.85 2.92 -9.42
CA GLY A 18 0.33 2.39 -10.10
C GLY A 18 1.53 2.16 -9.17
N PHE A 19 2.38 1.20 -9.54
CA PHE A 19 3.62 0.89 -8.82
C PHE A 19 4.62 2.05 -8.91
N SER A 20 5.36 2.31 -7.83
CA SER A 20 6.43 3.31 -7.84
C SER A 20 7.42 3.07 -8.98
N LYS A 21 7.86 4.15 -9.64
CA LYS A 21 8.90 4.09 -10.67
C LYS A 21 10.22 3.53 -10.16
N THR A 22 10.51 3.75 -8.86
CA THR A 22 11.72 3.24 -8.19
C THR A 22 11.77 1.72 -8.12
N LEU A 23 10.63 1.05 -8.36
CA LEU A 23 10.56 -0.39 -8.42
C LEU A 23 11.28 -0.96 -9.65
N LEU A 24 11.36 -0.22 -10.76
CA LEU A 24 11.95 -0.76 -11.98
C LEU A 24 13.48 -0.83 -11.85
N GLY A 25 14.03 -2.04 -11.97
CA GLY A 25 15.48 -2.28 -12.02
C GLY A 25 16.11 -1.93 -13.38
N THR A 26 15.33 -1.37 -14.31
CA THR A 26 15.71 -1.07 -15.69
C THR A 26 15.26 0.33 -16.09
N LYS A 27 15.66 0.77 -17.29
CA LYS A 27 15.27 2.07 -17.84
C LYS A 27 13.74 2.13 -17.99
N LEU A 28 13.12 3.09 -17.31
CA LEU A 28 11.70 3.35 -17.40
C LEU A 28 11.33 3.82 -18.82
N GLU A 29 10.36 3.14 -19.43
CA GLU A 29 9.73 3.57 -20.68
C GLU A 29 8.38 4.23 -20.41
N ALA A 30 8.11 5.35 -21.09
CA ALA A 30 6.88 6.11 -20.92
C ALA A 30 5.60 5.29 -21.21
N LYS A 31 5.70 4.28 -22.10
CA LYS A 31 4.58 3.40 -22.47
C LYS A 31 4.03 2.55 -21.31
N TYR A 32 4.82 2.39 -20.25
CA TYR A 32 4.43 1.64 -19.05
C TYR A 32 3.84 2.51 -17.94
N LEU A 33 3.66 3.82 -18.19
CA LEU A 33 3.15 4.76 -17.20
C LEU A 33 1.64 4.96 -17.33
N CYS A 34 0.99 5.08 -16.18
CA CYS A 34 -0.41 5.47 -16.09
C CYS A 34 -0.59 6.94 -16.48
N SER A 35 -1.57 7.21 -17.35
CA SER A 35 -1.95 8.56 -17.77
C SER A 35 -2.49 9.44 -16.65
N ALA A 36 -2.89 8.86 -15.50
CA ALA A 36 -3.34 9.59 -14.31
C ALA A 36 -2.24 9.74 -13.25
N CYS A 37 -1.89 8.66 -12.54
CA CYS A 37 -0.95 8.74 -11.41
C CYS A 37 0.52 8.85 -11.82
N ARG A 38 0.83 8.74 -13.13
CA ARG A 38 2.18 8.80 -13.71
C ARG A 38 3.16 7.74 -13.17
N ASN A 39 2.67 6.75 -12.43
CA ASN A 39 3.41 5.59 -11.94
C ASN A 39 3.27 4.40 -12.91
N VAL A 40 4.03 3.33 -12.69
CA VAL A 40 3.99 2.13 -13.53
C VAL A 40 2.61 1.49 -13.44
N LEU A 41 2.04 1.10 -14.59
CA LEU A 41 0.67 0.61 -14.69
C LEU A 41 0.43 -0.61 -13.78
N ARG A 42 -0.58 -0.50 -12.91
CA ARG A 42 -1.11 -1.63 -12.13
C ARG A 42 -2.46 -2.04 -12.70
N ARG A 43 -2.56 -3.29 -13.16
CA ARG A 43 -3.76 -3.84 -13.82
C ARG A 43 -4.31 -2.87 -14.87
N PRO A 44 -3.55 -2.60 -15.96
CA PRO A 44 -3.88 -1.55 -16.91
C PRO A 44 -5.23 -1.76 -17.60
N PHE A 45 -5.93 -0.65 -17.79
CA PHE A 45 -7.04 -0.50 -18.72
C PHE A 45 -6.62 0.46 -19.82
N GLN A 46 -7.07 0.18 -21.04
CA GLN A 46 -6.92 1.09 -22.17
C GLN A 46 -8.27 1.76 -22.44
N ALA A 47 -8.29 3.09 -22.51
CA ALA A 47 -9.45 3.87 -22.90
C ALA A 47 -9.63 3.83 -24.43
N GLN A 48 -10.80 4.28 -24.91
CA GLN A 48 -11.09 4.34 -26.35
C GLN A 48 -10.07 5.16 -27.14
N CYS A 49 -9.59 6.27 -26.58
CA CYS A 49 -8.53 7.09 -27.17
C CYS A 49 -7.13 6.45 -27.19
N GLY A 50 -6.96 5.27 -26.58
CA GLY A 50 -5.69 4.54 -26.54
C GLY A 50 -4.81 4.80 -25.32
N HIS A 51 -5.10 5.81 -24.51
CA HIS A 51 -4.36 6.06 -23.26
C HIS A 51 -4.62 4.97 -22.21
N ARG A 52 -3.58 4.67 -21.44
CA ARG A 52 -3.61 3.59 -20.43
C ARG A 52 -3.69 4.15 -19.02
N TYR A 53 -4.50 3.50 -18.19
CA TYR A 53 -4.71 3.84 -16.80
C TYR A 53 -4.60 2.60 -15.93
N CYS A 54 -4.14 2.74 -14.68
CA CYS A 54 -4.34 1.67 -13.71
C CYS A 54 -5.84 1.45 -13.49
N SER A 55 -6.27 0.22 -13.24
CA SER A 55 -7.68 -0.09 -12.94
C SER A 55 -8.24 0.81 -11.83
N PHE A 56 -7.49 0.98 -10.73
CA PHE A 56 -7.84 1.90 -9.64
C PHE A 56 -8.00 3.35 -10.11
N CYS A 57 -7.03 3.85 -10.89
CA CYS A 57 -7.02 5.24 -11.32
C CYS A 57 -8.20 5.55 -12.25
N LEU A 58 -8.49 4.65 -13.20
CA LEU A 58 -9.62 4.81 -14.09
C LEU A 58 -10.95 4.75 -13.33
N ALA A 59 -11.11 3.79 -12.42
CA ALA A 59 -12.31 3.68 -11.58
C ALA A 59 -12.52 4.94 -10.72
N SER A 60 -11.44 5.50 -10.16
CA SER A 60 -11.50 6.74 -9.38
C SER A 60 -11.86 7.96 -10.23
N ILE A 61 -11.41 8.04 -11.49
CA ILE A 61 -11.78 9.13 -12.40
C ILE A 61 -13.27 9.03 -12.77
N LEU A 62 -13.74 7.81 -13.02
CA LEU A 62 -15.11 7.54 -13.46
C LEU A 62 -16.12 7.45 -12.30
N SER A 63 -15.72 7.73 -11.05
CA SER A 63 -16.59 7.63 -9.88
C SER A 63 -17.80 8.56 -9.93
N SER A 64 -17.73 9.61 -10.75
CA SER A 64 -18.78 10.60 -10.95
C SER A 64 -19.32 10.62 -12.39
N GLY A 65 -19.11 9.54 -13.14
CA GLY A 65 -19.53 9.40 -14.55
C GLY A 65 -18.40 9.64 -15.56
N PRO A 66 -18.73 9.69 -16.86
CA PRO A 66 -17.78 9.98 -17.94
C PRO A 66 -16.96 11.25 -17.70
N GLN A 67 -15.67 11.23 -18.08
CA GLN A 67 -14.75 12.37 -17.91
C GLN A 67 -13.86 12.54 -19.14
N ASN A 68 -13.40 13.77 -19.41
CA ASN A 68 -12.43 14.00 -20.49
C ASN A 68 -11.08 13.34 -20.17
N CYS A 69 -10.46 12.74 -21.18
CA CYS A 69 -9.10 12.24 -21.09
C CYS A 69 -8.10 13.40 -20.95
N ALA A 70 -7.64 13.67 -19.74
CA ALA A 70 -6.64 14.71 -19.48
C ALA A 70 -5.32 14.49 -20.25
N ALA A 71 -4.97 13.24 -20.57
CA ALA A 71 -3.77 12.95 -21.36
C ALA A 71 -3.93 13.41 -22.82
N CYS A 72 -5.08 13.15 -23.46
CA CYS A 72 -5.38 13.69 -24.79
C CYS A 72 -5.32 15.21 -24.82
N VAL A 73 -5.86 15.88 -23.79
CA VAL A 73 -5.79 17.34 -23.67
C VAL A 73 -4.35 17.84 -23.58
N HIS A 74 -3.53 17.24 -22.70
CA HIS A 74 -2.13 17.64 -22.52
C HIS A 74 -1.26 17.35 -23.75
N GLU A 75 -1.57 16.29 -24.50
CA GLU A 75 -0.85 15.91 -25.71
C GLU A 75 -1.35 16.67 -26.96
N GLY A 76 -2.42 17.47 -26.84
CA GLY A 76 -2.96 18.25 -27.96
C GLY A 76 -3.69 17.40 -29.00
N ILE A 77 -4.17 16.22 -28.61
CA ILE A 77 -4.84 15.22 -29.48
C ILE A 77 -6.27 14.92 -29.02
N TYR A 78 -6.91 15.88 -28.34
CA TYR A 78 -8.29 15.72 -27.89
C TYR A 78 -9.25 15.68 -29.08
N GLU A 79 -10.06 14.63 -29.12
CA GLU A 79 -11.11 14.40 -30.10
C GLU A 79 -12.45 14.19 -29.37
N GLU A 80 -13.46 14.97 -29.75
CA GLU A 80 -14.80 14.88 -29.16
C GLU A 80 -15.40 13.47 -29.33
N GLY A 81 -16.04 12.95 -28.28
CA GLY A 81 -16.52 11.56 -28.21
C GLY A 81 -15.41 10.51 -27.98
N ILE A 82 -14.30 10.53 -28.73
CA ILE A 82 -13.22 9.52 -28.62
C ILE A 82 -12.38 9.72 -27.35
N SER A 83 -12.12 10.98 -27.00
CA SER A 83 -11.32 11.38 -25.82
C SER A 83 -12.13 11.47 -24.54
N ILE A 84 -13.30 10.82 -24.50
CA ILE A 84 -14.11 10.67 -23.29
C ILE A 84 -13.80 9.32 -22.66
N LEU A 85 -13.38 9.36 -21.40
CA LEU A 85 -13.18 8.18 -20.58
C LEU A 85 -14.56 7.67 -20.12
N GLU A 86 -14.89 6.43 -20.48
CA GLU A 86 -16.14 5.78 -20.09
C GLU A 86 -15.90 4.30 -19.76
N SER A 87 -16.66 3.77 -18.80
CA SER A 87 -16.56 2.35 -18.41
C SER A 87 -17.00 1.39 -19.52
N SER A 88 -17.86 1.84 -20.42
CA SER A 88 -18.38 1.07 -21.57
C SER A 88 -17.35 0.88 -22.69
N SER A 89 -16.44 1.85 -22.85
CA SER A 89 -15.46 1.88 -23.94
C SER A 89 -14.02 1.56 -23.49
N ALA A 90 -13.78 1.55 -22.18
CA ALA A 90 -12.51 1.10 -21.61
C ALA A 90 -12.47 -0.41 -21.37
N PHE A 91 -11.32 -1.03 -21.61
CA PHE A 91 -11.15 -2.48 -21.47
C PHE A 91 -9.82 -2.85 -20.80
N PRO A 92 -9.73 -4.00 -20.11
CA PRO A 92 -8.47 -4.48 -19.55
C PRO A 92 -7.41 -4.69 -20.65
N ASP A 93 -6.27 -4.02 -20.54
CA ASP A 93 -5.17 -4.16 -21.47
C ASP A 93 -4.25 -5.30 -21.03
N ASN A 94 -4.64 -6.53 -21.38
CA ASN A 94 -3.91 -7.74 -21.00
C ASN A 94 -2.53 -7.84 -21.67
N ALA A 95 -2.32 -7.18 -22.82
CA ALA A 95 -1.03 -7.16 -23.50
C ALA A 95 -0.04 -6.31 -22.69
N ALA A 96 -0.40 -5.04 -22.43
CA ALA A 96 0.41 -4.17 -21.59
C ALA A 96 0.61 -4.73 -20.18
N ARG A 97 -0.41 -5.39 -19.62
CA ARG A 97 -0.30 -6.09 -18.33
C ARG A 97 0.83 -7.11 -18.32
N ARG A 98 0.90 -8.00 -19.32
CA ARG A 98 1.94 -9.04 -19.40
C ARG A 98 3.34 -8.44 -19.56
N GLU A 99 3.47 -7.41 -20.39
CA GLU A 99 4.74 -6.70 -20.55
C GLU A 99 5.20 -6.09 -19.22
N VAL A 100 4.34 -5.33 -18.54
CA VAL A 100 4.65 -4.69 -17.26
C VAL A 100 4.97 -5.73 -16.17
N GLU A 101 4.19 -6.80 -16.07
CA GLU A 101 4.41 -7.89 -15.11
C GLU A 101 5.78 -8.58 -15.28
N SER A 102 6.32 -8.61 -16.51
CA SER A 102 7.61 -9.20 -16.83
C SER A 102 8.82 -8.28 -16.58
N LEU A 103 8.58 -6.99 -16.29
CA LEU A 103 9.67 -6.04 -16.10
C LEU A 103 10.51 -6.40 -14.87
N PRO A 104 11.86 -6.30 -14.94
CA PRO A 104 12.70 -6.49 -13.77
C PRO A 104 12.40 -5.45 -12.69
N ALA A 105 12.24 -5.92 -11.47
CA ALA A 105 11.89 -5.15 -10.29
C ALA A 105 12.93 -5.30 -9.18
N VAL A 106 13.14 -4.23 -8.43
CA VAL A 106 13.99 -4.17 -7.22
C VAL A 106 13.19 -3.55 -6.09
N CYS A 107 13.35 -4.05 -4.86
CA CYS A 107 12.62 -3.49 -3.73
C CYS A 107 13.07 -2.05 -3.44
N PRO A 108 12.13 -1.10 -3.24
CA PRO A 108 12.49 0.30 -2.95
C PRO A 108 12.91 0.52 -1.49
N SER A 109 12.71 -0.45 -0.60
CA SER A 109 13.11 -0.33 0.81
C SER A 109 14.64 -0.31 0.93
N ASP A 110 15.16 0.68 1.65
CA ASP A 110 16.60 0.83 1.87
C ASP A 110 17.21 -0.42 2.52
N GLY A 111 18.35 -0.87 1.98
CA GLY A 111 19.03 -2.10 2.38
C GLY A 111 18.37 -3.41 1.92
N CYS A 112 17.22 -3.39 1.24
CA CYS A 112 16.59 -4.62 0.75
C CYS A 112 17.28 -5.12 -0.52
N THR A 113 17.74 -6.36 -0.51
CA THR A 113 18.42 -6.99 -1.65
C THR A 113 17.48 -7.76 -2.58
N TRP A 114 16.16 -7.70 -2.34
CA TRP A 114 15.18 -8.41 -3.15
C TRP A 114 15.19 -7.88 -4.60
N LYS A 115 15.23 -8.82 -5.55
CA LYS A 115 15.11 -8.58 -6.98
C LYS A 115 14.25 -9.68 -7.59
N GLY A 116 13.52 -9.36 -8.64
CA GLY A 116 12.67 -10.30 -9.36
C GLY A 116 11.97 -9.61 -10.52
N THR A 117 10.80 -10.10 -10.89
CA THR A 117 9.86 -9.46 -11.80
C THR A 117 8.83 -8.64 -11.03
N LEU A 118 8.17 -7.71 -11.71
CA LEU A 118 7.10 -6.90 -11.11
C LEU A 118 5.93 -7.78 -10.63
N LYS A 119 5.63 -8.87 -11.34
CA LYS A 119 4.65 -9.88 -10.92
C LYS A 119 5.04 -10.57 -9.60
N GLU A 120 6.30 -10.96 -9.45
CA GLU A 120 6.80 -11.55 -8.21
C GLU A 120 6.76 -10.53 -7.07
N TYR A 121 7.11 -9.26 -7.35
CA TYR A 121 6.99 -8.20 -6.36
C TYR A 121 5.56 -8.09 -5.83
N GLU A 122 4.56 -7.89 -6.71
CA GLU A 122 3.14 -7.75 -6.31
C GLU A 122 2.65 -8.98 -5.54
N SER A 123 3.04 -10.20 -5.94
CA SER A 123 2.49 -11.43 -5.36
C SER A 123 3.13 -11.86 -4.04
N CYS A 124 4.44 -11.65 -3.84
CA CYS A 124 5.14 -12.23 -2.69
C CYS A 124 5.95 -11.24 -1.85
N HIS A 125 6.21 -10.02 -2.32
CA HIS A 125 7.11 -9.08 -1.63
C HIS A 125 6.44 -7.77 -1.20
N GLU A 126 5.51 -7.26 -2.00
CA GLU A 126 4.78 -6.02 -1.71
C GLU A 126 4.03 -6.14 -0.38
N GLY A 127 4.27 -5.18 0.51
CA GLY A 127 3.71 -5.18 1.87
C GLY A 127 4.32 -6.21 2.83
N ARG A 128 5.29 -7.04 2.38
CA ARG A 128 5.91 -8.13 3.16
C ARG A 128 7.41 -7.96 3.38
N CYS A 129 8.02 -6.94 2.77
CA CYS A 129 9.44 -6.65 2.93
C CYS A 129 9.76 -6.38 4.42
N PRO A 130 10.68 -7.14 5.05
CA PRO A 130 11.03 -6.93 6.46
C PRO A 130 11.62 -5.55 6.76
N LEU A 131 12.26 -4.93 5.76
CA LEU A 131 12.87 -3.60 5.87
C LEU A 131 11.92 -2.45 5.51
N MET A 132 10.72 -2.75 5.04
CA MET A 132 9.69 -1.74 4.82
C MET A 132 9.31 -1.09 6.15
N LEU A 133 9.19 0.23 6.16
CA LEU A 133 8.71 0.97 7.32
C LEU A 133 7.18 0.91 7.40
N THR A 134 6.67 0.70 8.60
CA THR A 134 5.25 0.67 8.93
C THR A 134 5.01 1.43 10.22
N GLU A 135 3.81 1.95 10.40
CA GLU A 135 3.43 2.69 11.60
C GLU A 135 3.11 1.71 12.75
N CYS A 136 3.66 1.98 13.93
CA CYS A 136 3.29 1.29 15.14
C CYS A 136 1.85 1.66 15.54
N PRO A 137 0.93 0.70 15.73
CA PRO A 137 -0.47 1.00 16.05
C PRO A 137 -0.64 1.73 17.39
N ALA A 138 0.28 1.52 18.34
CA ALA A 138 0.24 2.09 19.67
C ALA A 138 0.89 3.49 19.73
N CYS A 139 2.20 3.59 19.46
CA CYS A 139 2.94 4.85 19.61
C CYS A 139 2.99 5.73 18.35
N LYS A 140 2.45 5.27 17.21
CA LYS A 140 2.48 5.97 15.91
C LYS A 140 3.88 6.19 15.33
N GLY A 141 4.93 5.64 15.95
CA GLY A 141 6.30 5.68 15.44
C GLY A 141 6.50 4.80 14.21
N LEU A 142 7.45 5.17 13.35
CA LEU A 142 7.85 4.36 12.19
C LEU A 142 8.81 3.25 12.62
N VAL A 143 8.47 2.00 12.30
CA VAL A 143 9.26 0.80 12.62
C VAL A 143 9.40 -0.09 11.40
N ARG A 144 10.48 -0.87 11.32
CA ARG A 144 10.62 -1.89 10.27
C ARG A 144 9.61 -3.00 10.48
N LEU A 145 9.00 -3.49 9.40
CA LEU A 145 7.99 -4.54 9.48
C LEU A 145 8.50 -5.79 10.19
N GLY A 146 9.73 -6.21 9.89
CA GLY A 146 10.37 -7.38 10.52
C GLY A 146 10.72 -7.19 12.00
N GLU A 147 10.72 -5.96 12.51
CA GLU A 147 11.01 -5.63 13.90
C GLU A 147 9.75 -5.23 14.68
N LYS A 148 8.58 -5.19 14.02
CA LYS A 148 7.34 -4.67 14.58
C LYS A 148 6.91 -5.42 15.85
N GLU A 149 7.01 -6.74 15.87
CA GLU A 149 6.66 -7.56 17.04
C GLU A 149 7.59 -7.26 18.22
N ARG A 150 8.91 -7.32 18.00
CA ARG A 150 9.92 -6.94 19.02
C ARG A 150 9.68 -5.53 19.56
N HIS A 151 9.37 -4.57 18.68
CA HIS A 151 9.04 -3.22 19.08
C HIS A 151 7.81 -3.19 19.99
N LEU A 152 6.70 -3.80 19.59
CA LEU A 152 5.46 -3.80 20.38
C LEU A 152 5.64 -4.43 21.76
N GLU A 153 6.45 -5.47 21.87
CA GLU A 153 6.65 -6.22 23.11
C GLU A 153 7.66 -5.55 24.05
N HIS A 154 8.72 -4.95 23.52
CA HIS A 154 9.89 -4.56 24.33
C HIS A 154 10.28 -3.09 24.24
N GLU A 155 10.06 -2.43 23.11
CA GLU A 155 10.64 -1.10 22.84
C GLU A 155 9.57 0.01 22.82
N CYS A 156 8.32 -0.33 22.52
CA CYS A 156 7.24 0.64 22.36
C CYS A 156 6.96 1.36 23.69
N PRO A 157 7.00 2.72 23.71
CA PRO A 157 6.64 3.50 24.90
C PRO A 157 5.19 3.28 25.32
N GLU A 158 4.31 3.15 24.34
CA GLU A 158 2.87 2.92 24.50
C GLU A 158 2.52 1.43 24.59
N ARG A 159 3.49 0.55 24.84
CA ARG A 159 3.21 -0.90 24.95
C ARG A 159 2.23 -1.18 26.09
N SER A 160 1.34 -2.12 25.86
CA SER A 160 0.45 -2.63 26.90
C SER A 160 1.25 -3.49 27.87
N LEU A 161 1.23 -3.10 29.14
CA LEU A 161 1.83 -3.82 30.25
C LEU A 161 0.74 -4.29 31.21
N SER A 162 1.05 -5.33 31.97
CA SER A 162 0.27 -5.70 33.15
C SER A 162 1.01 -5.25 34.38
N CYS A 163 0.36 -4.50 35.27
CA CYS A 163 0.97 -4.11 36.53
C CYS A 163 1.36 -5.35 37.33
N ARG A 164 2.62 -5.47 37.74
CA ARG A 164 3.12 -6.61 38.54
C ARG A 164 2.43 -6.78 39.90
N HIS A 165 1.80 -5.71 40.39
CA HIS A 165 1.14 -5.67 41.69
C HIS A 165 -0.34 -6.02 41.60
N CYS A 166 -1.11 -5.31 40.78
CA CYS A 166 -2.56 -5.50 40.68
C CYS A 166 -3.01 -6.33 39.47
N ARG A 167 -2.11 -6.63 38.54
CA ARG A 167 -2.37 -7.28 37.23
C ARG A 167 -3.30 -6.51 36.30
N ALA A 168 -3.66 -5.27 36.65
CA ALA A 168 -4.44 -4.42 35.75
C ALA A 168 -3.61 -4.00 34.54
N PRO A 169 -4.25 -3.83 33.36
CA PRO A 169 -3.58 -3.26 32.18
C PRO A 169 -3.14 -1.81 32.46
N CYS A 170 -1.93 -1.47 32.08
CA CYS A 170 -1.40 -0.11 32.06
C CYS A 170 -0.50 0.07 30.84
N CYS A 171 -0.34 1.29 30.33
CA CYS A 171 0.63 1.53 29.26
C CYS A 171 2.04 1.72 29.85
N GLY A 172 3.07 1.48 29.02
CA GLY A 172 4.46 1.72 29.38
C GLY A 172 4.74 3.17 29.80
N ALA A 173 4.10 4.14 29.14
CA ALA A 173 4.23 5.56 29.44
C ALA A 173 3.69 5.93 30.85
N ASP A 174 2.58 5.33 31.27
CA ASP A 174 1.86 5.69 32.50
C ASP A 174 2.09 4.72 33.66
N VAL A 175 3.05 3.80 33.57
CA VAL A 175 3.28 2.82 34.66
C VAL A 175 3.59 3.49 36.01
N LYS A 176 4.26 4.65 35.99
CA LYS A 176 4.54 5.45 37.20
C LYS A 176 3.26 6.07 37.77
N ALA A 177 2.45 6.73 36.93
CA ALA A 177 1.17 7.28 37.33
C ALA A 177 0.22 6.18 37.83
N HIS A 178 0.25 5.00 37.21
CA HIS A 178 -0.49 3.84 37.68
C HIS A 178 -0.07 3.42 39.09
N HIS A 179 1.23 3.39 39.41
CA HIS A 179 1.70 3.00 40.73
C HIS A 179 1.17 3.89 41.86
N GLU A 180 0.96 5.18 41.61
CA GLU A 180 0.40 6.13 42.60
C GLU A 180 -1.05 5.79 42.98
N VAL A 181 -1.81 5.17 42.07
CA VAL A 181 -3.22 4.79 42.28
C VAL A 181 -3.44 3.27 42.35
N CYS A 182 -2.35 2.49 42.32
CA CYS A 182 -2.45 1.03 42.22
C CYS A 182 -2.83 0.44 43.59
N PRO A 183 -3.94 -0.30 43.70
CA PRO A 183 -4.46 -0.77 44.98
C PRO A 183 -3.60 -1.85 45.66
N LYS A 184 -2.62 -2.41 44.94
CA LYS A 184 -1.70 -3.44 45.45
C LYS A 184 -0.24 -2.98 45.45
N PHE A 185 0.03 -1.70 45.19
CA PHE A 185 1.39 -1.17 45.21
C PHE A 185 1.95 -1.18 46.64
N PRO A 186 3.18 -1.68 46.86
CA PRO A 186 3.77 -1.71 48.19
C PRO A 186 3.94 -0.30 48.74
N LEU A 187 3.36 -0.01 49.91
CA LEU A 187 3.61 1.21 50.65
C LEU A 187 4.86 1.02 51.51
N THR A 188 5.87 1.87 51.31
CA THR A 188 7.01 1.96 52.24
C THR A 188 6.59 2.76 53.48
N CYS A 189 6.67 2.14 54.66
CA CYS A 189 6.52 2.81 55.97
C CYS A 189 7.91 3.18 56.49
N ASP A 190 8.23 4.46 56.60
CA ASP A 190 9.52 4.94 57.15
C ASP A 190 9.62 4.81 58.70
N GLY A 191 8.59 4.25 59.36
CA GLY A 191 8.50 4.17 60.83
C GLY A 191 8.26 2.76 61.39
N CYS A 192 8.40 1.72 60.57
CA CYS A 192 8.10 0.34 60.93
C CYS A 192 9.37 -0.53 60.76
N GLY A 193 10.30 -0.46 61.73
CA GLY A 193 11.51 -1.28 61.83
C GLY A 193 11.58 -1.98 63.17
#